data_AF-A0A949J2H4-F1
#
_entry.id   AF-A0A949J2H4-F1
#
_cell.length_a   1.000
_cell.length_b   1.000
_cell.length_c   1.000
_cell.angle_alpha   90.00
_cell.angle_beta   90.00
_cell.angle_gamma   90.00
#
_symmetry.space_group_name_H-M   'P 1'
#
loop_
_entity.id
_entity.type
_entity.pdbx_description
1 polymer ?
#
loop_
_entity_poly.entity_id
_entity_poly.type
_entity_poly.pdbx_seq_one_letter_code
_entity_poly.pdbx_strand_id
1 'polypeptide(L)'
;MHVVFDITEVDGVIGGVATSDAESVDILEAVADGDRLTWTQKVTTPMKLTLKFDVTVEGDRMSGGYKAGIFPSSKVEATRASS
;
A
#
# COMPACT_ATOMS: atom_id res chain seq x y z
N MET A 1 -8.35 -12.32 -3.15
CA MET A 1 -7.42 -11.80 -2.12
C MET A 1 -7.90 -10.41 -1.77
N HIS A 2 -8.38 -10.23 -0.55
CA HIS A 2 -8.74 -8.91 -0.04
C HIS A 2 -7.56 -8.43 0.81
N VAL A 3 -7.14 -7.19 0.61
CA VAL A 3 -6.10 -6.55 1.43
C VAL A 3 -6.70 -5.27 1.96
N VAL A 4 -6.61 -5.08 3.27
CA VAL A 4 -7.04 -3.86 3.95
C VAL A 4 -5.80 -3.04 4.27
N PHE A 5 -5.82 -1.76 3.90
CA PHE A 5 -4.76 -0.81 4.22
C PHE A 5 -5.29 0.16 5.28
N ASP A 6 -4.78 0.05 6.50
CA ASP A 6 -5.02 1.00 7.58
C ASP A 6 -3.91 2.05 7.53
N ILE A 7 -4.15 3.11 6.76
CA ILE A 7 -3.20 4.21 6.55
C ILE A 7 -3.62 5.40 7.40
N THR A 8 -2.69 5.91 8.19
CA THR A 8 -2.87 7.11 9.02
C THR A 8 -1.78 8.12 8.74
N GLU A 9 -2.14 9.39 8.76
CA GLU A 9 -1.20 10.50 8.74
C GLU A 9 -1.31 11.27 10.07
N VAL A 10 -0.18 11.43 10.75
CA VAL A 10 -0.09 12.22 11.98
C VAL A 10 1.09 13.17 11.84
N ASP A 11 0.83 14.48 11.95
CA ASP A 11 1.83 15.54 11.82
C ASP A 11 2.68 15.46 10.53
N GLY A 12 2.04 15.06 9.41
CA GLY A 12 2.71 14.90 8.10
C GLY A 12 3.51 13.60 7.95
N VAL A 13 3.49 12.72 8.97
CA VAL A 13 4.12 11.40 8.90
C VAL A 13 3.06 10.36 8.57
N ILE A 14 3.24 9.69 7.44
CA ILE A 14 2.35 8.62 6.98
C ILE A 14 2.90 7.28 7.44
N GLY A 15 2.02 6.49 8.05
CA GLY A 15 2.29 5.12 8.45
C GLY A 15 1.04 4.28 8.39
N GLY A 16 1.16 3.01 8.75
CA GLY A 16 0.01 2.11 8.73
C GLY A 16 0.39 0.65 8.65
N VAL A 17 -0.65 -0.17 8.52
CA VAL A 17 -0.53 -1.62 8.36
C VAL A 17 -1.35 -2.05 7.16
N ALA A 18 -0.82 -2.97 6.37
CA ALA A 18 -1.60 -3.70 5.40
C ALA A 18 -1.82 -5.13 5.88
N THR A 19 -3.08 -5.56 5.87
CA THR A 19 -3.50 -6.86 6.35
C THR A 19 -4.09 -7.67 5.20
N SER A 20 -3.58 -8.89 5.04
CA SER A 20 -4.06 -9.90 4.11
C SER A 20 -4.40 -11.19 4.86
N ASP A 21 -4.96 -12.18 4.17
CA ASP A 21 -5.21 -13.52 4.74
C ASP A 21 -3.91 -14.24 5.18
N ALA A 22 -2.75 -13.84 4.64
CA ALA A 22 -1.47 -14.51 4.88
C ALA A 22 -0.65 -13.84 6.01
N GLU A 23 -0.58 -12.51 6.03
CA GLU A 23 0.18 -11.74 6.99
C GLU A 23 -0.30 -10.28 7.06
N SER A 24 0.09 -9.61 8.16
CA SER A 24 0.02 -8.16 8.32
C SER A 24 1.43 -7.58 8.26
N VAL A 25 1.62 -6.53 7.49
CA VAL A 25 2.92 -5.88 7.27
C VAL A 25 2.83 -4.38 7.42
N ASP A 26 3.88 -3.78 7.97
CA ASP A 26 3.97 -2.33 8.09
C ASP A 26 4.05 -1.64 6.73
N ILE A 27 3.44 -0.47 6.65
CA ILE A 27 3.63 0.49 5.58
C ILE A 27 4.87 1.31 5.92
N LEU A 28 5.90 1.17 5.10
CA LEU A 28 7.21 1.77 5.31
C LEU A 28 7.48 2.84 4.25
N GLU A 29 8.27 3.85 4.63
CA GLU A 29 8.75 4.88 3.70
C GLU A 29 7.61 5.53 2.91
N ALA A 30 6.46 5.73 3.56
CA ALA A 30 5.30 6.32 2.91
C ALA A 30 5.54 7.81 2.67
N VAL A 31 5.28 8.24 1.44
CA VAL A 31 5.43 9.64 1.00
C VAL A 31 4.22 10.01 0.17
N ALA A 32 3.54 11.09 0.55
CA ALA A 32 2.53 11.74 -0.26
C ALA A 32 3.13 12.96 -0.99
N ASP A 33 2.79 13.08 -2.27
CA ASP A 33 3.11 14.21 -3.14
C ASP A 33 1.86 14.58 -3.94
N GLY A 34 1.13 15.59 -3.45
CA GLY A 34 -0.18 15.95 -3.99
C GLY A 34 -1.21 14.82 -3.81
N ASP A 35 -1.73 14.31 -4.92
CA ASP A 35 -2.66 13.18 -4.96
C ASP A 35 -1.95 11.82 -5.07
N ARG A 36 -0.63 11.81 -5.18
CA ARG A 36 0.16 10.58 -5.33
C ARG A 36 0.68 10.10 -3.98
N LEU A 37 0.49 8.81 -3.70
CA LEU A 37 1.00 8.13 -2.51
C LEU A 37 1.93 6.98 -2.93
N THR A 38 3.13 6.95 -2.37
CA THR A 38 4.08 5.85 -2.57
C THR A 38 4.48 5.26 -1.24
N TRP A 39 4.68 3.95 -1.19
CA TRP A 39 5.19 3.27 0.01
C TRP A 39 5.83 1.91 -0.33
N THR A 40 6.52 1.36 0.66
CA THR A 40 7.14 0.03 0.60
C THR A 40 6.48 -0.92 1.61
N GLN A 41 6.34 -2.20 1.25
CA GLN A 41 5.99 -3.29 2.16
C GLN A 41 7.00 -4.42 2.04
N LYS A 42 7.25 -5.10 3.15
CA LYS A 42 8.11 -6.29 3.20
C LYS A 42 7.25 -7.48 3.59
N VAL A 43 6.79 -8.23 2.59
CA VAL A 43 6.03 -9.47 2.79
C VAL A 43 7.00 -10.63 2.93
N THR A 44 6.62 -11.63 3.70
CA THR A 44 7.45 -12.80 4.02
C THR A 44 6.81 -14.13 3.64
N THR A 45 5.51 -14.15 3.35
CA THR A 45 4.72 -15.35 3.08
C THR A 45 4.04 -15.27 1.71
N PRO A 46 4.15 -16.30 0.84
CA PRO A 46 4.92 -17.55 1.01
C PRO A 46 6.43 -17.37 0.78
N MET A 47 6.88 -16.20 0.33
CA MET A 47 8.28 -15.87 0.08
C MET A 47 8.57 -14.41 0.41
N LYS A 48 9.84 -14.12 0.74
CA LYS A 48 10.27 -12.75 1.06
C LYS A 48 10.28 -11.88 -0.20
N LEU A 49 9.45 -10.85 -0.22
CA LEU A 49 9.40 -9.86 -1.30
C LEU A 49 9.29 -8.46 -0.72
N THR A 50 9.94 -7.53 -1.41
CA THR A 50 9.71 -6.10 -1.20
C THR A 50 8.74 -5.62 -2.26
N LEU A 51 7.59 -5.12 -1.82
CA LEU A 51 6.58 -4.52 -2.68
C LEU A 51 6.75 -3.00 -2.63
N LYS A 52 6.76 -2.35 -3.79
CA LYS A 52 6.75 -0.89 -3.92
C LYS A 52 5.47 -0.46 -4.58
N PHE A 53 4.67 0.35 -3.88
CA PHE A 53 3.40 0.86 -4.35
C PHE A 53 3.55 2.30 -4.84
N ASP A 54 2.77 2.61 -5.87
CA ASP A 54 2.67 3.93 -6.48
C ASP A 54 1.24 4.10 -6.96
N VAL A 55 0.49 4.93 -6.25
CA VAL A 55 -0.96 5.09 -6.45
C VAL A 55 -1.34 6.57 -6.44
N THR A 56 -2.44 6.87 -7.10
CA THR A 56 -3.15 8.13 -7.02
C THR A 56 -4.39 7.95 -6.14
N VAL A 57 -4.61 8.90 -5.23
CA VAL A 57 -5.74 8.94 -4.30
C VAL A 57 -6.71 10.03 -4.77
N GLU A 58 -7.93 9.61 -5.11
CA GLU A 58 -9.01 10.48 -5.56
C GLU A 58 -10.22 10.30 -4.65
N GLY A 59 -10.34 11.15 -3.62
CA GLY A 59 -11.39 11.07 -2.61
C GLY A 59 -11.34 9.76 -1.82
N ASP A 60 -12.27 8.86 -2.11
CA ASP A 60 -12.37 7.53 -1.48
C ASP A 60 -11.81 6.42 -2.37
N ARG A 61 -11.22 6.75 -3.52
CA ARG A 61 -10.61 5.77 -4.43
C ARG A 61 -9.11 5.90 -4.43
N MET A 62 -8.45 4.76 -4.61
CA MET A 62 -7.02 4.67 -4.83
C MET A 62 -6.79 3.77 -6.04
N SER A 63 -6.00 4.25 -7.01
CA SER A 63 -5.69 3.49 -8.23
C SER A 63 -4.22 3.65 -8.60
N GLY A 64 -3.63 2.63 -9.19
CA GLY A 64 -2.22 2.69 -9.62
C GLY A 64 -1.63 1.31 -9.78
N GLY A 65 -0.41 1.12 -9.26
CA GLY A 65 0.22 -0.18 -9.30
C GLY A 65 1.24 -0.43 -8.19
N TYR A 66 1.71 -1.67 -8.17
CA TYR A 66 2.82 -2.07 -7.32
C TYR A 66 3.79 -2.96 -8.09
N LYS A 67 5.06 -2.95 -7.66
CA LYS A 67 6.12 -3.83 -8.16
C LYS A 67 6.60 -4.73 -7.05
N ALA A 68 6.71 -6.02 -7.32
CA ALA A 68 7.28 -7.01 -6.42
C ALA A 68 8.69 -7.37 -6.89
N GLY A 69 9.74 -6.81 -6.28
CA GLY A 69 11.13 -7.09 -6.70
C GLY A 69 11.36 -6.94 -8.21
N ILE A 70 11.76 -8.02 -8.88
CA ILE A 70 12.03 -8.07 -10.33
C ILE A 70 10.80 -8.30 -11.20
N PHE A 71 9.63 -8.55 -10.60
CA PHE A 71 8.41 -8.86 -11.33
C PHE A 71 7.84 -7.62 -12.02
N PRO A 72 7.11 -7.79 -13.14
CA PRO A 72 6.38 -6.71 -13.78
C PRO A 72 5.42 -6.02 -12.80
N SER A 73 5.11 -4.75 -13.07
CA SER A 73 4.13 -4.01 -12.27
C SER A 73 2.74 -4.62 -12.42
N SER A 74 2.05 -4.76 -11.31
CA SER A 74 0.64 -5.16 -11.24
C SER A 74 -0.23 -3.96 -10.87
N LYS A 75 -1.49 -3.96 -11.31
CA LYS A 75 -2.45 -2.90 -10.98
C LYS A 75 -2.98 -3.07 -9.56
N VAL A 76 -3.26 -1.94 -8.91
CA VAL A 76 -3.99 -1.90 -7.64
C VAL A 76 -5.17 -0.94 -7.78
N GLU A 77 -6.30 -1.36 -7.26
CA GLU A 77 -7.50 -0.56 -7.09
C GLU A 77 -8.00 -0.80 -5.66
N ALA A 78 -8.28 0.29 -4.94
CA ALA A 78 -8.80 0.24 -3.59
C ALA A 78 -9.86 1.33 -3.38
N THR A 79 -10.74 1.07 -2.42
CA THR A 79 -11.79 1.99 -1.99
C THR A 79 -11.71 2.15 -0.48
N ARG A 80 -11.95 3.36 0.03
CA ARG A 80 -12.04 3.61 1.47
C ARG A 80 -13.09 2.67 2.07
N ALA A 81 -12.68 1.90 3.08
CA ALA A 81 -13.62 1.14 3.88
C ALA A 81 -14.51 2.12 4.64
N SER A 82 -15.83 1.97 4.52
CA SER A 82 -16.76 2.64 5.44
C SER A 82 -16.70 1.91 6.77
N SER A 83 -16.67 2.68 7.86
CA SER A 83 -16.62 2.17 9.23
C SER A 83 -17.93 1.54 9.67
#